data_AF-A0A7G3L9V8-F1
#
_entry.id   AF-A0A7G3L9V8-F1
#
_cell.length_a   1.000
_cell.length_b   1.000
_cell.length_c   1.000
_cell.angle_alpha   90.00
_cell.angle_beta   90.00
_cell.angle_gamma   90.00
#
_symmetry.space_group_name_H-M   'P 1'
#
loop_
_entity.id
_entity.type
_entity.pdbx_description
1 polymer ?
#
loop_
_entity_poly.entity_id
_entity_poly.type
_entity_poly.pdbx_seq_one_letter_code
_entity_poly.pdbx_strand_id
1 'polypeptide(L)'
;MTGFDLILWRRGLNWTQERAAAELGISRTSLVKYEDGEAVPRTIQLATAALTLKAEWPTMKTMSKDRLLRQLKNEVLRLSNE
;
A
#
# COMPACT_ATOMS: atom_id res chain seq x y z
N MET A 1 7.62 6.63 0.78
CA MET A 1 6.48 6.76 -0.14
C MET A 1 6.13 8.23 -0.35
N THR A 2 6.23 8.70 -1.59
CA THR A 2 5.80 10.04 -2.04
C THR A 2 4.30 10.05 -2.37
N GLY A 3 3.71 11.23 -2.59
CA GLY A 3 2.33 11.33 -3.07
C GLY A 3 2.11 10.65 -4.42
N PHE A 4 3.12 10.67 -5.29
CA PHE A 4 3.10 9.93 -6.56
C PHE A 4 2.99 8.41 -6.37
N ASP A 5 3.73 7.85 -5.41
CA ASP A 5 3.68 6.42 -5.10
C ASP A 5 2.28 6.00 -4.59
N LEU A 6 1.61 6.88 -3.83
CA LEU A 6 0.24 6.66 -3.36
C LEU A 6 -0.77 6.63 -4.52
N ILE A 7 -0.61 7.52 -5.50
CA ILE A 7 -1.40 7.51 -6.74
C ILE A 7 -1.18 6.21 -7.50
N LEU A 8 0.08 5.81 -7.67
CA LEU A 8 0.43 4.59 -8.39
C LEU A 8 -0.17 3.35 -7.72
N TRP A 9 -0.07 3.27 -6.39
CA TRP A 9 -0.65 2.20 -5.59
C TRP A 9 -2.17 2.07 -5.80
N ARG A 10 -2.96 3.15 -5.64
CA ARG A 10 -4.42 3.02 -5.81
C ARG A 10 -4.80 2.66 -7.24
N ARG A 11 -4.06 3.20 -8.23
CA ARG A 11 -4.30 2.91 -9.64
C ARG A 11 -3.97 1.45 -9.99
N GLY A 12 -2.90 0.89 -9.40
CA GLY A 12 -2.57 -0.52 -9.54
C GLY A 12 -3.66 -1.46 -9.02
N LEU A 13 -4.46 -1.00 -8.05
CA LEU A 13 -5.62 -1.72 -7.51
C LEU A 13 -6.95 -1.38 -8.22
N ASN A 14 -6.94 -0.54 -9.26
CA ASN A 14 -8.13 0.02 -9.90
C ASN A 14 -9.09 0.72 -8.91
N TRP A 15 -8.56 1.36 -7.86
CA TRP A 15 -9.37 2.06 -6.86
C TRP A 15 -9.54 3.52 -7.22
N THR A 16 -10.71 4.10 -6.95
CA THR A 16 -10.95 5.55 -6.98
C THR A 16 -10.35 6.23 -5.73
N GLN A 17 -10.24 7.57 -5.74
CA GLN A 17 -9.84 8.31 -4.54
C GLN A 17 -10.82 8.09 -3.38
N GLU A 18 -12.13 8.05 -3.64
CA GLU A 18 -13.13 7.74 -2.62
C GLU A 18 -12.93 6.37 -2.01
N ARG A 19 -12.72 5.34 -2.85
CA ARG A 19 -12.51 3.98 -2.39
C ARG A 19 -11.22 3.86 -1.58
N ALA A 20 -10.12 4.42 -2.07
CA ALA A 20 -8.84 4.39 -1.36
C ALA A 20 -8.93 5.11 -0.01
N ALA A 21 -9.60 6.26 0.05
CA ALA A 21 -9.83 6.98 1.29
C ALA A 21 -10.68 6.17 2.28
N ALA A 22 -11.73 5.49 1.80
CA ALA A 22 -12.56 4.62 2.63
C ALA A 22 -11.78 3.42 3.20
N GLU A 23 -10.97 2.75 2.38
CA GLU A 23 -10.13 1.61 2.82
C GLU A 23 -9.02 2.05 3.80
N LEU A 24 -8.49 3.26 3.62
CA LEU A 24 -7.52 3.87 4.53
C LEU A 24 -8.16 4.49 5.78
N GLY A 25 -9.49 4.56 5.86
CA GLY A 25 -10.21 5.17 6.98
C GLY A 25 -10.01 6.69 7.11
N ILE A 26 -9.74 7.37 6.00
CA ILE A 26 -9.49 8.82 5.96
C ILE A 26 -10.51 9.55 5.07
N SER A 27 -10.53 10.88 5.17
CA SER A 27 -11.35 11.69 4.26
C SER A 27 -10.75 11.72 2.85
N ARG A 28 -11.60 11.86 1.82
CA ARG A 28 -11.16 12.04 0.42
C ARG A 28 -10.22 13.24 0.29
N THR A 29 -10.50 14.33 1.01
CA THR A 29 -9.68 15.55 1.01
C THR A 29 -8.28 15.28 1.57
N SER A 30 -8.18 14.48 2.63
CA SER A 30 -6.89 14.05 3.19
C SER A 30 -6.10 13.24 2.16
N LEU A 31 -6.76 12.32 1.45
CA LEU A 31 -6.10 11.54 0.41
C LEU A 31 -5.54 12.43 -0.70
N VAL A 32 -6.33 13.38 -1.22
CA VAL A 32 -5.86 14.32 -2.26
C VAL A 32 -4.67 15.12 -1.76
N LYS A 33 -4.71 15.62 -0.52
CA LYS A 33 -3.58 16.35 0.09
C LYS A 33 -2.32 15.49 0.20
N TYR A 34 -2.46 14.20 0.48
CA TYR A 34 -1.32 13.27 0.55
C TYR A 34 -0.79 12.90 -0.84
N GLU A 35 -1.67 12.77 -1.84
CA GLU A 35 -1.28 12.54 -3.24
C GLU A 35 -0.51 13.73 -3.84
N ASP A 36 -0.83 14.96 -3.42
CA ASP A 36 -0.15 16.21 -3.83
C ASP A 36 1.08 16.55 -2.95
N GLY A 37 1.26 15.82 -1.86
CA GLY A 37 2.34 16.05 -0.89
C GLY A 37 3.66 15.37 -1.28
N GLU A 38 4.77 15.99 -0.90
CA GLU A 38 6.10 15.45 -1.13
C GLU A 38 6.36 14.16 -0.32
N ALA A 39 5.81 14.08 0.89
CA ALA A 39 5.91 12.92 1.77
C ALA A 39 4.54 12.51 2.33
N VAL A 40 4.22 11.22 2.20
CA VAL A 40 3.01 10.64 2.78
C VAL A 40 3.26 10.27 4.26
N PRO A 41 2.35 10.56 5.20
CA PRO A 41 2.53 10.19 6.60
C PRO A 41 2.81 8.70 6.80
N ARG A 42 3.73 8.36 7.71
CA ARG A 42 4.14 6.96 7.95
C ARG A 42 2.96 6.02 8.24
N THR A 43 1.93 6.51 8.94
CA THR A 43 0.71 5.75 9.21
C THR A 43 0.01 5.30 7.93
N ILE A 44 -0.06 6.16 6.91
CA ILE A 44 -0.67 5.84 5.62
C ILE A 44 0.23 4.87 4.85
N GLN A 45 1.55 5.03 4.89
CA GLN A 45 2.49 4.10 4.27
C GLN A 45 2.35 2.67 4.83
N LEU A 46 2.18 2.54 6.14
CA LEU A 46 1.97 1.24 6.78
C LEU A 46 0.58 0.66 6.45
N ALA A 47 -0.44 1.52 6.39
CA ALA A 47 -1.78 1.10 6.01
C ALA A 47 -1.86 0.60 4.56
N THR A 48 -1.20 1.26 3.61
CA THR A 48 -1.13 0.80 2.20
C THR A 48 -0.43 -0.55 2.09
N ALA A 49 0.67 -0.74 2.82
CA ALA A 49 1.37 -2.03 2.87
C ALA A 49 0.46 -3.15 3.43
N ALA A 50 -0.25 -2.88 4.53
CA ALA A 50 -1.16 -3.85 5.13
C ALA A 50 -2.33 -4.22 4.20
N LEU A 51 -2.91 -3.24 3.50
CA LEU A 51 -3.99 -3.47 2.53
C LEU A 51 -3.50 -4.29 1.32
N THR A 52 -2.27 -4.03 0.86
CA THR A 52 -1.66 -4.78 -0.25
C THR A 52 -1.42 -6.22 0.14
N LEU A 53 -0.84 -6.46 1.32
CA LEU A 53 -0.67 -7.81 1.89
C LEU A 53 -2.01 -8.54 2.03
N LYS A 54 -3.06 -7.85 2.49
CA LYS A 54 -4.41 -8.42 2.58
C LYS A 54 -4.97 -8.81 1.22
N ALA A 55 -4.74 -8.01 0.19
CA ALA A 55 -5.17 -8.29 -1.18
C ALA A 55 -4.40 -9.47 -1.80
N GLU A 56 -3.10 -9.59 -1.53
CA GLU A 56 -2.25 -10.67 -2.02
C GLU A 56 -2.36 -11.97 -1.21
N TRP A 57 -2.91 -11.91 0.01
CA TRP A 57 -3.02 -13.05 0.92
C TRP A 57 -3.63 -14.33 0.29
N PRO A 58 -4.73 -14.26 -0.49
CA PRO A 58 -5.29 -15.45 -1.13
C PRO A 58 -4.30 -16.15 -2.05
N THR A 59 -3.48 -15.39 -2.77
CA THR A 59 -2.41 -15.90 -3.63
C THR A 59 -1.24 -16.42 -2.81
N MET A 60 -0.84 -15.71 -1.75
CA MET A 60 0.24 -16.13 -0.86
C MET A 60 -0.04 -17.46 -0.16
N LYS A 61 -1.30 -17.69 0.25
CA LYS A 61 -1.73 -18.92 0.92
C LYS A 61 -1.50 -20.19 0.09
N THR A 62 -1.51 -20.07 -1.24
CA THR A 62 -1.32 -21.21 -2.16
C THR A 62 0.14 -21.38 -2.60
N MET A 63 1.05 -20.50 -2.16
CA MET A 63 2.47 -20.57 -2.50
C MET A 63 3.24 -21.61 -1.68
N SER A 64 4.36 -22.08 -2.24
CA SER A 64 5.34 -22.83 -1.46
C SER A 64 6.02 -21.96 -0.40
N LYS A 65 6.41 -22.58 0.72
CA LYS A 65 7.06 -21.92 1.86
C LYS A 65 8.26 -21.06 1.44
N ASP A 66 9.13 -21.57 0.56
CA ASP A 66 10.31 -20.85 0.07
C ASP A 66 9.99 -19.64 -0.80
N ARG A 67 8.86 -19.68 -1.52
CA ARG A 67 8.40 -18.55 -2.34
C ARG A 67 7.78 -17.47 -1.46
N LEU A 68 6.96 -17.89 -0.49
CA LEU A 68 6.36 -17.00 0.52
C LEU A 68 7.44 -16.24 1.30
N LEU A 69 8.44 -16.96 1.84
CA LEU A 69 9.52 -16.36 2.62
C LEU A 69 10.35 -15.35 1.81
N ARG A 70 10.60 -15.64 0.52
CA ARG A 70 11.28 -14.69 -0.38
C ARG A 70 10.45 -13.43 -0.62
N GLN A 71 9.15 -13.58 -0.85
CA GLN A 71 8.25 -12.45 -1.10
C GLN A 71 8.10 -11.56 0.14
N LEU A 72 7.95 -12.17 1.32
CA LEU A 72 7.92 -11.42 2.60
C LEU A 72 9.24 -10.70 2.87
N LYS A 73 10.38 -11.35 2.62
CA LYS A 73 11.71 -10.71 2.78
C LYS A 73 11.84 -9.47 1.89
N ASN A 74 11.35 -9.54 0.66
CA ASN A 74 11.38 -8.40 -0.27
C ASN A 74 10.51 -7.24 0.23
N GLU A 75 9.31 -7.51 0.75
CA GLU A 75 8.46 -6.43 1.30
C GLU A 75 9.00 -5.81 2.59
N VAL A 76 9.65 -6.60 3.45
CA VAL A 76 10.33 -6.02 4.63
C VAL A 76 11.49 -5.12 4.21
N LEU A 77 12.27 -5.52 3.21
CA LEU A 77 13.36 -4.69 2.68
C LEU A 77 12.85 -3.41 2.03
N ARG A 78 11.74 -3.48 1.29
CA ARG A 78 11.06 -2.32 0.71
C ARG A 78 10.63 -1.31 1.78
N LEU A 79 10.05 -1.78 2.88
CA LEU A 79 9.60 -0.93 4.00
C LEU A 79 10.73 -0.34 4.86
N SER A 80 11.94 -0.90 4.75
CA SER A 80 13.13 -0.49 5.51
C SER A 80 14.05 0.48 4.77
N ASN A 81 13.90 0.57 3.44
CA ASN A 81 14.68 1.46 2.57
C ASN A 81 13.94 2.77 2.20
N GLU A 82 12.78 3.04 2.83
CA GLU A 82 12.01 4.30 2.74
C GLU A 82 12.07 5.06 4.07
#